data_AF-A0A5N6MW59-F1
#
_entry.id   AF-A0A5N6MW59-F1
#
_cell.length_a   1.000
_cell.length_b   1.000
_cell.length_c   1.000
_cell.angle_alpha   90.00
_cell.angle_beta   90.00
_cell.angle_gamma   90.00
#
_symmetry.space_group_name_H-M   'P 1'
#
loop_
_entity.id
_entity.type
_entity.pdbx_description
1 polymer ?
#
loop_
_entity_poly.entity_id
_entity_poly.type
_entity_poly.pdbx_seq_one_letter_code
_entity_poly.pdbx_strand_id
1 'polypeptide(L)'
;MNKKEVFKLAKGFRGRAKNCIRIARERVEKALQYSYRDRRNKKRDMRSLWIERINAGSRIHGVNYGNFMHGLVKENIQLNRKVLSELSMHEPYSFKALVDVSRTAFPGNKNVLSAPKKEGLSILV
;
A
#
# COMPACT_ATOMS: atom_id res chain seq x y z
N MET A 1 -4.62 23.47 -29.17
CA MET A 1 -3.33 22.90 -28.71
C MET A 1 -2.30 23.07 -29.81
N ASN A 2 -1.17 23.71 -29.54
CA ASN A 2 -0.21 24.07 -30.57
C ASN A 2 0.63 22.84 -30.99
N LYS A 3 0.98 22.72 -32.29
CA LYS A 3 1.69 21.54 -32.84
C LYS A 3 2.97 21.21 -32.08
N LYS A 4 3.75 22.24 -31.71
CA LYS A 4 5.00 22.08 -30.96
C LYS A 4 4.77 21.52 -29.53
N GLU A 5 3.69 21.93 -28.87
CA GLU A 5 3.35 21.47 -27.51
C GLU A 5 2.91 20.01 -27.50
N VAL A 6 2.12 19.60 -28.49
CA VAL A 6 1.71 18.19 -28.66
C VAL A 6 2.94 17.31 -28.79
N PHE A 7 3.92 17.70 -29.62
CA PHE A 7 5.13 16.91 -29.79
C PHE A 7 6.03 16.90 -28.56
N LYS A 8 6.02 17.94 -27.72
CA LYS A 8 6.72 17.91 -26.43
C LYS A 8 6.13 16.83 -25.51
N LEU A 9 4.80 16.72 -25.46
CA LEU A 9 4.10 15.74 -24.63
C LEU A 9 4.12 14.33 -25.23
N ALA A 10 4.19 14.21 -26.56
CA ALA A 10 4.25 12.92 -27.26
C ALA A 10 5.65 12.27 -27.25
N LYS A 11 6.67 12.92 -26.65
CA LYS A 11 7.99 12.33 -26.49
C LYS A 11 7.89 11.03 -25.68
N GLY A 12 8.51 9.96 -26.19
CA GLY A 12 8.44 8.62 -25.59
C GLY A 12 7.31 7.73 -26.11
N PHE A 13 6.36 8.26 -26.89
CA PHE A 13 5.39 7.42 -27.58
C PHE A 13 6.03 6.56 -28.67
N ARG A 14 5.51 5.34 -28.84
CA ARG A 14 6.02 4.35 -29.79
C ARG A 14 5.44 4.57 -31.19
N GLY A 15 6.24 4.29 -32.22
CA GLY A 15 5.81 4.31 -33.62
C GLY A 15 5.42 5.71 -34.12
N ARG A 16 4.36 5.78 -34.95
CA ARG A 16 3.92 7.04 -35.60
C ARG A 16 3.31 8.07 -34.64
N ALA A 17 2.98 7.67 -33.41
CA ALA A 17 2.36 8.53 -32.40
C ALA A 17 3.28 9.65 -31.87
N LYS A 18 4.60 9.58 -32.12
CA LYS A 18 5.54 10.66 -31.80
C LYS A 18 5.84 11.60 -32.98
N ASN A 19 5.56 11.18 -34.23
CA ASN A 19 5.98 11.89 -35.44
C ASN A 19 4.80 12.52 -36.19
N CYS A 20 3.64 11.84 -36.24
CA CYS A 20 2.47 12.29 -37.00
C CYS A 20 1.49 13.05 -36.09
N ILE A 21 1.24 14.33 -36.37
CA ILE A 21 0.44 15.21 -35.49
C ILE A 21 -0.97 14.69 -35.21
N ARG A 22 -1.65 14.13 -36.23
CA ARG A 22 -3.02 13.60 -36.08
C ARG A 22 -3.09 12.48 -35.05
N ILE A 23 -2.19 11.49 -35.18
CA ILE A 23 -2.11 10.35 -34.25
C ILE A 23 -1.59 10.80 -32.87
N ALA A 24 -0.63 11.73 -32.85
CA ALA A 24 -0.06 12.25 -31.61
C ALA A 24 -1.12 12.95 -30.75
N ARG A 25 -2.00 13.76 -31.36
CA ARG A 25 -3.08 14.46 -30.64
C ARG A 25 -4.01 13.49 -29.92
N GLU A 26 -4.54 12.49 -30.62
CA GLU A 26 -5.43 11.48 -30.04
C GLU A 26 -4.76 10.73 -28.87
N ARG A 27 -3.46 10.42 -28.99
CA ARG A 27 -2.71 9.72 -27.94
C ARG A 27 -2.41 10.61 -26.74
N VAL A 28 -2.04 11.87 -26.96
CA VAL A 28 -1.78 12.84 -25.89
C VAL A 28 -3.07 13.12 -25.12
N GLU A 29 -4.20 13.29 -25.80
CA GLU A 29 -5.50 13.51 -25.15
C GLU A 29 -5.86 12.35 -24.21
N LYS A 30 -5.71 11.10 -24.66
CA LYS A 30 -5.91 9.91 -23.81
C LYS A 30 -4.90 9.85 -22.65
N ALA A 31 -3.63 10.15 -22.91
CA ALA A 31 -2.60 10.14 -21.87
C ALA A 31 -2.88 11.19 -20.77
N LEU A 32 -3.39 12.36 -21.13
CA LEU A 32 -3.79 13.39 -20.16
C LEU A 32 -5.00 12.95 -19.32
N GLN A 33 -5.98 12.29 -19.94
CA GLN A 33 -7.11 11.69 -19.22
C GLN A 33 -6.65 10.62 -18.21
N TYR A 34 -5.74 9.72 -18.62
CA TYR A 34 -5.14 8.74 -17.71
C TYR A 34 -4.36 9.42 -16.59
N SER A 35 -3.54 10.42 -16.89
CA SER A 35 -2.81 11.19 -15.87
C SER A 35 -3.75 11.82 -14.84
N TYR A 36 -4.88 12.38 -15.27
CA TYR A 36 -5.87 12.95 -14.35
C TYR A 36 -6.49 11.88 -13.44
N ARG A 37 -6.93 10.76 -14.03
CA ARG A 37 -7.50 9.62 -13.29
C ARG A 37 -6.50 9.04 -12.30
N ASP A 38 -5.27 8.81 -12.74
CA ASP A 38 -4.24 8.10 -11.97
C ASP A 38 -3.70 8.95 -10.82
N ARG A 39 -3.74 10.30 -10.90
CA ARG A 39 -3.47 11.16 -9.73
C ARG A 39 -4.46 10.91 -8.58
N ARG A 40 -5.70 10.53 -8.87
CA ARG A 40 -6.71 10.17 -7.86
C ARG A 40 -6.54 8.71 -7.42
N ASN A 41 -6.32 7.79 -8.35
CA ASN A 41 -6.16 6.37 -8.05
C ASN A 41 -4.88 6.08 -7.25
N LYS A 42 -3.75 6.70 -7.58
CA LYS A 42 -2.47 6.53 -6.87
C LYS A 42 -2.61 6.75 -5.36
N LYS A 43 -3.48 7.68 -4.91
CA LYS A 43 -3.72 7.90 -3.48
C LYS A 43 -4.41 6.69 -2.81
N ARG A 44 -5.29 6.00 -3.52
CA ARG A 44 -5.96 4.77 -3.06
C ARG A 44 -5.00 3.59 -3.10
N ASP A 45 -4.28 3.43 -4.20
CA ASP A 45 -3.33 2.33 -4.39
C ASP A 45 -2.22 2.37 -3.33
N MET A 46 -1.67 3.55 -3.05
CA MET A 46 -0.67 3.73 -1.98
C MET A 46 -1.24 3.42 -0.61
N ARG A 47 -2.52 3.75 -0.35
CA ARG A 47 -3.18 3.43 0.92
C ARG A 47 -3.35 1.92 1.08
N SER A 48 -3.77 1.22 0.03
CA SER A 48 -3.87 -0.24 0.02
C SER A 48 -2.52 -0.89 0.31
N LEU A 49 -1.47 -0.43 -0.38
CA LEU A 49 -0.10 -0.91 -0.16
C LEU A 49 0.38 -0.70 1.29
N TRP A 50 0.11 0.46 1.89
CA TRP A 50 0.46 0.70 3.29
C TRP A 50 -0.27 -0.24 4.25
N ILE A 51 -1.55 -0.52 3.99
CA ILE A 51 -2.34 -1.46 4.80
C ILE A 51 -1.78 -2.87 4.68
N GLU A 52 -1.43 -3.31 3.48
CA GLU A 52 -0.82 -4.63 3.25
C GLU A 52 0.49 -4.78 4.02
N ARG A 53 1.37 -3.76 3.97
CA ARG A 53 2.63 -3.74 4.70
C ARG A 53 2.43 -3.80 6.21
N ILE A 54 1.53 -2.97 6.75
CA ILE A 54 1.22 -2.98 8.19
C ILE A 54 0.61 -4.32 8.61
N ASN A 55 -0.29 -4.88 7.80
CA ASN A 55 -0.92 -6.17 8.07
C ASN A 55 0.11 -7.30 8.08
N ALA A 56 1.09 -7.29 7.17
CA ALA A 56 2.20 -8.25 7.19
C ALA A 56 3.02 -8.12 8.50
N GLY A 57 3.42 -6.89 8.86
CA GLY A 57 4.15 -6.63 10.10
C GLY A 57 3.38 -7.00 11.36
N SER A 58 2.10 -6.66 11.45
CA SER A 58 1.27 -6.96 12.62
C SER A 58 1.02 -8.46 12.78
N ARG A 59 0.86 -9.18 11.66
CA ARG A 59 0.66 -10.64 11.67
C ARG A 59 1.87 -11.41 12.18
N ILE A 60 3.09 -10.95 11.91
CA ILE A 60 4.32 -11.53 12.49
C ILE A 60 4.26 -11.49 14.02
N HIS A 61 3.63 -10.46 14.58
CA HIS A 61 3.45 -10.29 16.02
C HIS A 61 2.10 -10.83 16.55
N GLY A 62 1.36 -11.58 15.72
CA GLY A 62 0.12 -12.26 16.11
C GLY A 62 -1.12 -11.35 16.21
N VAL A 63 -1.07 -10.12 15.71
CA VAL A 63 -2.20 -9.17 15.76
C VAL A 63 -2.72 -8.89 14.35
N ASN A 64 -4.04 -8.91 14.16
CA ASN A 64 -4.66 -8.52 12.89
C ASN A 64 -4.68 -6.99 12.74
N TYR A 65 -4.68 -6.49 11.49
CA TYR A 65 -4.66 -5.05 11.23
C TYR A 65 -5.82 -4.28 11.88
N GLY A 66 -7.03 -4.84 11.90
CA GLY A 66 -8.22 -4.19 12.46
C GLY A 66 -8.08 -3.94 13.96
N ASN A 67 -7.71 -4.97 14.72
CA ASN A 67 -7.44 -4.92 16.15
C ASN A 67 -6.27 -3.99 16.45
N PHE A 68 -5.19 -4.06 15.65
CA PHE A 68 -4.03 -3.19 15.81
C PHE A 68 -4.40 -1.71 15.68
N MET A 69 -5.11 -1.33 14.62
CA MET A 69 -5.56 0.04 14.40
C MET A 69 -6.56 0.50 15.46
N HIS A 70 -7.45 -0.38 15.89
CA HIS A 70 -8.42 -0.09 16.96
C HIS A 70 -7.71 0.21 18.29
N GLY A 71 -6.73 -0.61 18.67
CA GLY A 71 -5.93 -0.40 19.89
C GLY A 71 -5.15 0.92 19.85
N LEU A 72 -4.54 1.27 18.71
CA LEU A 72 -3.84 2.55 18.56
C LEU A 72 -4.77 3.77 18.72
N VAL A 73 -5.97 3.72 18.14
CA VAL A 73 -6.94 4.81 18.27
C VAL A 73 -7.43 4.94 19.72
N LYS A 74 -7.63 3.81 20.42
CA LYS A 74 -8.05 3.79 21.82
C LYS A 74 -7.01 4.43 22.76
N GLU A 75 -5.73 4.21 22.49
CA GLU A 75 -4.61 4.83 23.22
C GLU A 75 -4.28 6.26 22.73
N ASN A 76 -5.14 6.86 21.90
CA ASN A 76 -4.94 8.20 21.31
C ASN A 76 -3.65 8.36 20.49
N ILE A 77 -3.08 7.28 19.95
CA ILE A 77 -1.89 7.32 19.09
C ILE A 77 -2.33 7.63 17.65
N GLN A 78 -2.28 8.91 17.27
CA GLN A 78 -2.73 9.41 15.96
C GLN A 78 -1.67 9.28 14.85
N LEU A 79 -1.15 8.06 14.63
CA LEU A 79 -0.17 7.81 13.57
C LEU A 79 -0.81 7.56 12.20
N ASN A 80 -0.21 8.15 11.17
CA ASN A 80 -0.59 7.94 9.78
C ASN A 80 -0.11 6.59 9.25
N ARG A 81 -0.86 6.02 8.30
CA ARG A 81 -0.57 4.69 7.72
C ARG A 81 0.76 4.68 6.94
N LYS A 82 1.12 5.81 6.34
CA LYS A 82 2.43 5.96 5.68
C LYS A 82 3.55 5.70 6.68
N VAL A 83 3.55 6.44 7.80
CA VAL A 83 4.59 6.35 8.85
C VAL A 83 4.57 4.96 9.50
N LEU A 84 3.40 4.41 9.80
CA LEU A 84 3.28 3.05 10.33
C LEU A 84 3.86 2.00 9.38
N SER A 85 3.64 2.14 8.07
CA SER A 85 4.22 1.22 7.08
C SER A 85 5.74 1.37 6.97
N GLU A 86 6.28 2.58 7.12
CA GLU A 86 7.72 2.84 7.12
C GLU A 86 8.38 2.27 8.38
N LEU A 87 7.78 2.49 9.56
CA LEU A 87 8.23 1.89 10.82
C LEU A 87 8.22 0.37 10.77
N SER A 88 7.18 -0.24 10.20
CA SER A 88 7.10 -1.69 10.03
C SER A 88 8.22 -2.25 9.15
N MET A 89 8.79 -1.46 8.24
CA MET A 89 9.84 -1.90 7.31
C MET A 89 11.25 -1.62 7.85
N HIS A 90 11.46 -0.46 8.44
CA HIS A 90 12.80 0.02 8.82
C HIS A 90 13.11 -0.18 10.31
N GLU A 91 12.11 -0.17 11.18
CA GLU A 91 12.28 -0.14 12.64
C GLU A 91 11.47 -1.24 13.32
N PRO A 92 11.89 -2.52 13.22
CA PRO A 92 11.11 -3.65 13.72
C PRO A 92 10.91 -3.61 15.24
N TYR A 93 11.89 -3.12 16.00
CA TYR A 93 11.80 -3.02 17.47
C TYR A 93 10.76 -1.99 17.92
N SER A 94 10.79 -0.81 17.31
CA SER A 94 9.80 0.26 17.57
C SER A 94 8.39 -0.17 17.15
N PHE A 95 8.26 -0.86 16.01
CA PHE A 95 6.98 -1.40 15.56
C PHE A 95 6.44 -2.45 16.53
N LYS A 96 7.30 -3.34 17.06
CA LYS A 96 6.91 -4.32 18.09
C LYS A 96 6.37 -3.64 19.35
N ALA A 97 7.03 -2.59 19.82
CA ALA A 97 6.56 -1.84 20.99
C ALA A 97 5.16 -1.25 20.76
N LEU A 98 4.89 -0.69 19.57
CA LEU A 98 3.56 -0.20 19.20
C LEU A 98 2.50 -1.31 19.17
N VAL A 99 2.87 -2.50 18.68
CA VAL A 99 1.97 -3.66 18.71
C VAL A 99 1.65 -4.09 20.13
N ASP A 100 2.64 -4.07 21.04
CA ASP A 100 2.43 -4.41 22.45
C ASP A 100 1.53 -3.43 23.18
N VAL A 101 1.72 -2.12 22.92
CA VAL A 101 0.82 -1.07 23.43
C VAL A 101 -0.61 -1.29 22.93
N SER A 102 -0.78 -1.51 21.63
CA SER A 102 -2.09 -1.79 21.02
C SER A 102 -2.75 -3.06 21.59
N ARG A 103 -1.96 -4.11 21.83
CA ARG A 103 -2.44 -5.37 22.43
C ARG A 103 -2.93 -5.18 23.86
N THR A 104 -2.24 -4.37 24.64
CA THR A 104 -2.65 -4.02 26.02
C THR A 104 -3.97 -3.24 26.02
N ALA A 105 -4.11 -2.30 25.09
CA ALA A 105 -5.30 -1.47 24.95
C ALA A 105 -6.56 -2.27 24.55
N PHE A 106 -6.39 -3.24 23.64
CA PHE A 106 -7.45 -4.08 23.13
C PHE A 106 -6.95 -5.51 22.93
N PRO A 107 -7.21 -6.43 23.88
CA PRO A 107 -6.78 -7.83 23.78
C PRO A 107 -7.46 -8.62 22.65
N GLY A 108 -8.39 -8.02 21.88
CA GLY A 108 -9.12 -8.69 20.82
C GLY A 108 -10.16 -9.66 21.35
N ASN A 109 -11.25 -9.86 20.59
CA ASN A 109 -12.18 -10.96 20.86
C ASN A 109 -11.40 -12.26 20.62
N LYS A 110 -11.30 -13.14 21.64
CA LYS A 110 -10.54 -14.40 21.58
C LYS A 110 -11.17 -15.32 20.52
N ASN A 111 -10.81 -15.17 19.25
CA ASN A 111 -11.07 -16.12 18.16
C ASN A 111 -10.50 -15.60 16.83
N VAL A 112 -9.16 -15.55 16.66
CA VAL A 112 -8.50 -15.89 15.38
C VAL A 112 -7.07 -16.35 15.69
N LEU A 113 -6.94 -17.47 16.39
CA LEU A 113 -5.74 -18.29 16.27
C LEU A 113 -6.03 -19.30 15.17
N SER A 114 -5.85 -18.93 13.89
CA SER A 114 -5.42 -19.98 12.95
C SER A 114 -3.97 -20.20 13.31
N ALA A 115 -3.71 -21.20 14.15
CA ALA A 115 -2.37 -21.64 14.49
C ALA A 115 -1.51 -21.72 13.22
N PRO A 116 -0.20 -21.46 13.28
CA PRO A 116 0.67 -21.82 12.17
C PRO A 116 0.38 -23.30 11.86
N LYS A 117 -0.08 -23.60 10.64
CA LYS A 117 -0.21 -24.99 10.19
C LYS A 117 1.17 -25.62 10.44
N LYS A 118 1.23 -26.61 11.31
CA LYS A 118 2.42 -27.44 11.50
C LYS A 118 2.63 -28.24 10.22
N GLU A 119 3.32 -27.65 9.25
CA GLU A 119 3.92 -28.44 8.17
C GLU A 119 5.29 -28.91 8.66
N GLY A 120 5.40 -30.23 8.83
CA GLY A 120 6.67 -30.89 9.16
C GLY A 120 6.69 -31.54 10.54
N LEU A 121 6.15 -32.77 10.62
CA LEU A 121 6.66 -33.87 11.47
C LEU A 121 5.88 -35.15 11.12
N SER A 122 6.17 -35.68 9.93
CA SER A 122 5.93 -37.09 9.59
C SER A 122 7.20 -37.64 8.96
N ILE A 123 8.26 -37.68 9.77
CA ILE A 123 9.35 -38.64 9.62
C ILE A 123 9.10 -39.67 10.71
N LEU A 124 8.63 -40.86 10.30
CA LEU A 124 8.73 -42.17 10.95
C LEU A 124 7.68 -43.09 10.30
N VAL A 125 8.07 -43.68 9.17
CA VAL A 125 7.68 -45.04 8.75
C VAL A 125 8.98 -45.75 8.41
#